data_AF-A0A534P784-F1
#
_entry.id   AF-A0A534P784-F1
#
_cell.length_a   1.000
_cell.length_b   1.000
_cell.length_c   1.000
_cell.angle_alpha   90.00
_cell.angle_beta   90.00
_cell.angle_gamma   90.00
#
_symmetry.space_group_name_H-M   'P 1'
#
loop_
_entity.id
_entity.type
_entity.pdbx_description
1 polymer ?
#
loop_
_entity_poly.entity_id
_entity_poly.type
_entity_poly.pdbx_seq_one_letter_code
_entity_poly.pdbx_strand_id
1 'polypeptide(L)'
;MVFAINTWGRSANQTVNEYDILVDTNGDGFVGFFVIGVDLGAVLNGSFNGQMASFVIDASTGAIVDAFFADAPMNGSVVELPLLASDLGLSQNPSNPGPGKRGGQSQQFAYAVNAFWLVGGGVDSTSVATFNPFVPPVSSGDFATLPPGSATAMSLTVDKDQQKKTPALGWLVVSVDDANGAPQAEEVQVPALP
;
A
#
# COMPACT_ATOMS: atom_id res chain seq x y z
N MET A 1 1.68 -8.14 2.50
CA MET A 1 1.28 -6.79 2.95
C MET A 1 0.52 -6.15 1.80
N VAL A 2 -0.24 -5.09 2.06
CA VAL A 2 -0.99 -4.35 1.05
C VAL A 2 -0.83 -2.86 1.33
N PHE A 3 -0.58 -2.06 0.30
CA PHE A 3 -0.84 -0.62 0.35
C PHE A 3 -2.25 -0.38 -0.17
N ALA A 4 -3.17 0.01 0.71
CA ALA A 4 -4.50 0.46 0.34
C ALA A 4 -4.45 1.99 0.11
N ILE A 5 -4.90 2.43 -1.05
CA ILE A 5 -4.88 3.82 -1.49
C ILE A 5 -6.31 4.22 -1.82
N ASN A 6 -6.80 5.32 -1.23
CA ASN A 6 -8.06 5.94 -1.62
C ASN A 6 -7.76 7.24 -2.40
N THR A 7 -8.24 7.34 -3.63
CA THR A 7 -8.13 8.55 -4.46
C THR A 7 -9.23 9.56 -4.22
N TRP A 8 -10.19 9.27 -3.35
CA TRP A 8 -11.41 10.04 -3.04
C TRP A 8 -12.39 10.18 -4.22
N GLY A 9 -11.89 10.54 -5.40
CA GLY A 9 -12.60 10.53 -6.66
C GLY A 9 -12.67 9.14 -7.30
N ARG A 10 -13.73 8.91 -8.08
CA ARG A 10 -13.93 7.68 -8.84
C ARG A 10 -13.08 7.64 -10.11
N SER A 11 -12.62 6.46 -10.48
CA SER A 11 -12.10 6.17 -11.82
C SER A 11 -12.90 5.05 -12.47
N ALA A 12 -13.29 5.21 -13.74
CA ALA A 12 -14.02 4.17 -14.48
C ALA A 12 -13.21 2.86 -14.55
N ASN A 13 -11.90 2.99 -14.77
CA ASN A 13 -10.92 1.94 -14.59
C ASN A 13 -9.66 2.58 -13.99
N GLN A 14 -9.14 2.03 -12.90
CA GLN A 14 -7.97 2.59 -12.22
C GLN A 14 -6.70 2.56 -13.07
N THR A 15 -6.63 1.76 -14.15
CA THR A 15 -5.46 1.72 -15.04
C THR A 15 -5.22 3.00 -15.84
N VAL A 16 -6.12 3.99 -15.78
CA VAL A 16 -5.84 5.36 -16.29
C VAL A 16 -4.98 6.18 -15.32
N ASN A 17 -4.65 5.62 -14.17
CA ASN A 17 -3.77 6.17 -13.16
C ASN A 17 -2.54 5.28 -12.97
N GLU A 18 -1.50 5.87 -12.40
CA GLU A 18 -0.32 5.18 -11.90
C GLU A 18 -0.08 5.60 -10.45
N TYR A 19 0.39 4.67 -9.62
CA TYR A 19 0.65 4.91 -8.20
C TYR A 19 2.06 4.46 -7.86
N ASP A 20 2.93 5.41 -7.53
CA ASP A 20 4.29 5.13 -7.11
C ASP A 20 4.37 5.23 -5.60
N ILE A 21 4.65 4.11 -4.93
CA ILE A 21 5.03 4.10 -3.53
C ILE A 21 6.55 4.03 -3.46
N LEU A 22 7.15 5.12 -3.02
CA LEU A 22 8.59 5.27 -2.85
C LEU A 22 8.96 4.67 -1.50
N VAL A 23 9.80 3.63 -1.48
CA VAL A 23 10.14 2.90 -0.25
C VAL A 23 11.63 3.04 0.05
N ASP A 24 11.94 3.60 1.22
CA ASP A 24 13.27 3.61 1.84
C ASP A 24 13.30 2.58 2.97
N THR A 25 14.11 1.53 2.81
CA THR A 25 14.15 0.39 3.74
C THR A 25 15.29 0.47 4.75
N ASN A 26 16.23 1.41 4.60
CA ASN A 26 17.42 1.54 5.46
C ASN A 26 17.49 2.90 6.19
N GLY A 27 16.59 3.83 5.88
CA GLY A 27 16.48 5.15 6.51
C GLY A 27 17.57 6.13 6.09
N ASP A 28 18.22 5.92 4.95
CA ASP A 28 19.27 6.81 4.43
C ASP A 28 18.72 8.00 3.61
N GLY A 29 17.41 8.06 3.41
CA GLY A 29 16.72 9.11 2.66
C GLY A 29 16.69 8.87 1.15
N PHE A 30 17.19 7.74 0.66
CA PHE A 30 17.11 7.33 -0.73
C PHE A 30 16.11 6.19 -0.93
N VAL A 31 15.45 6.19 -2.08
CA VAL A 31 14.51 5.13 -2.44
C VAL A 31 15.28 3.85 -2.77
N GLY A 32 15.01 2.78 -2.03
CA GLY A 32 15.55 1.44 -2.31
C GLY A 32 14.64 0.62 -3.23
N PHE A 33 13.33 0.81 -3.11
CA PHE A 33 12.33 0.11 -3.91
C PHE A 33 11.18 1.02 -4.31
N PHE A 34 10.57 0.72 -5.44
CA PHE A 34 9.27 1.25 -5.82
C PHE A 34 8.24 0.14 -5.74
N VAL A 35 7.05 0.43 -5.21
CA VAL A 35 5.85 -0.39 -5.42
C VAL A 35 4.95 0.40 -6.34
N ILE A 36 4.79 -0.08 -7.57
CA ILE A 36 4.09 0.65 -8.64
C ILE A 36 2.77 -0.05 -8.95
N GLY A 37 1.67 0.68 -8.78
CA GLY A 37 0.36 0.31 -9.28
C GLY A 37 0.17 0.86 -10.69
N VAL A 38 0.23 0.01 -11.73
CA VAL A 38 0.03 0.43 -13.12
C VAL A 38 -0.59 -0.69 -13.96
N ASP A 39 -1.08 -0.35 -15.16
CA ASP A 39 -1.61 -1.33 -16.12
C ASP A 39 -0.58 -2.41 -16.48
N LEU A 40 -0.97 -3.67 -16.29
CA LEU A 40 -0.16 -4.84 -16.57
C LEU A 40 0.25 -4.94 -18.04
N GLY A 41 -0.68 -4.65 -18.95
CA GLY A 41 -0.42 -4.67 -20.39
C GLY A 41 0.57 -3.59 -20.81
N ALA A 42 0.50 -2.40 -20.20
CA ALA A 42 1.45 -1.34 -20.47
C ALA A 42 2.89 -1.77 -20.13
N VAL A 43 3.08 -2.47 -19.01
CA VAL A 43 4.41 -2.98 -18.59
C VAL A 43 4.88 -4.15 -19.46
N LEU A 44 4.03 -5.16 -19.68
CA LEU A 44 4.46 -6.40 -20.35
C LEU A 44 4.50 -6.28 -21.87
N ASN A 45 3.59 -5.50 -22.45
CA ASN A 45 3.33 -5.49 -23.89
C ASN A 45 3.37 -4.08 -24.50
N GLY A 46 3.63 -3.02 -23.70
CA GLY A 46 3.64 -1.64 -24.17
C GLY A 46 2.27 -1.08 -24.55
N SER A 47 1.17 -1.73 -24.16
CA SER A 47 -0.20 -1.31 -24.49
C SER A 47 -1.19 -1.67 -23.39
N PHE A 48 -2.05 -0.72 -23.04
CA PHE A 48 -3.01 -0.87 -21.95
C PHE A 48 -3.98 -2.02 -22.20
N ASN A 49 -4.16 -2.90 -21.22
CA ASN A 49 -5.13 -4.01 -21.29
C ASN A 49 -6.26 -3.89 -20.25
N GLY A 50 -6.24 -2.84 -19.42
CA GLY A 50 -7.26 -2.55 -18.43
C GLY A 50 -7.12 -3.34 -17.13
N GLN A 51 -6.01 -4.04 -16.92
CA GLN A 51 -5.75 -4.83 -15.70
C GLN A 51 -4.70 -4.13 -14.83
N MET A 52 -5.08 -3.71 -13.62
CA MET A 52 -4.13 -3.12 -12.67
C MET A 52 -3.26 -4.21 -12.04
N ALA A 53 -1.96 -3.94 -11.94
CA ALA A 53 -1.00 -4.79 -11.24
C ALA A 53 -0.13 -3.97 -10.28
N SER A 54 0.33 -4.62 -9.23
CA SER A 54 1.29 -4.12 -8.25
C SER A 54 2.66 -4.71 -8.58
N PHE A 55 3.62 -3.87 -8.92
CA PHE A 55 4.99 -4.27 -9.24
C PHE A 55 5.95 -3.81 -8.15
N VAL A 56 6.78 -4.70 -7.63
CA VAL A 56 7.92 -4.32 -6.80
C VAL A 56 9.13 -4.17 -7.69
N ILE A 57 9.76 -3.00 -7.71
CA ILE A 57 10.93 -2.69 -8.53
C ILE A 57 12.10 -2.29 -7.63
N ASP A 58 13.26 -2.90 -7.88
CA ASP A 58 14.51 -2.53 -7.23
C ASP A 58 15.04 -1.22 -7.83
N ALA A 59 15.13 -0.17 -7.02
CA ALA A 59 15.48 1.17 -7.52
C ALA A 59 16.92 1.27 -8.04
N SER A 60 17.82 0.40 -7.56
CA SER A 60 19.23 0.42 -7.95
C SER A 60 19.48 -0.23 -9.30
N THR A 61 18.68 -1.24 -9.64
CA THR A 61 18.84 -2.04 -10.87
C THR A 61 17.75 -1.78 -11.91
N GLY A 62 16.60 -1.23 -11.50
CA GLY A 62 15.39 -1.12 -12.33
C GLY A 62 14.71 -2.46 -12.60
N ALA A 63 15.15 -3.55 -11.96
CA ALA A 63 14.58 -4.87 -12.17
C ALA A 63 13.26 -5.04 -11.41
N ILE A 64 12.27 -5.65 -12.07
CA ILE A 64 11.07 -6.15 -11.39
C ILE A 64 11.49 -7.31 -10.48
N VAL A 65 11.18 -7.16 -9.19
CA VAL A 65 11.43 -8.14 -8.14
C VAL A 65 10.31 -9.16 -8.10
N ASP A 66 9.06 -8.67 -8.06
CA ASP A 66 7.85 -9.47 -8.09
C ASP A 66 6.68 -8.63 -8.62
N ALA A 67 5.58 -9.29 -9.00
CA ALA A 67 4.36 -8.66 -9.45
C ALA A 67 3.11 -9.44 -9.05
N PHE A 68 2.07 -8.72 -8.65
CA PHE A 68 0.78 -9.28 -8.25
C PHE A 68 -0.36 -8.56 -8.98
N PHE A 69 -1.48 -9.24 -9.17
CA PHE A 69 -2.71 -8.53 -9.52
C PHE A 69 -3.12 -7.62 -8.35
N ALA A 70 -3.45 -6.38 -8.66
CA ALA A 70 -4.00 -5.44 -7.70
C ALA A 70 -5.52 -5.61 -7.60
N ASP A 71 -6.10 -5.29 -6.45
CA ASP A 71 -7.54 -5.07 -6.37
C ASP A 71 -7.81 -3.60 -6.68
N ALA A 72 -8.60 -3.37 -7.73
CA ALA A 72 -8.88 -2.02 -8.24
C ALA A 72 -10.25 -2.01 -8.92
N PRO A 73 -11.35 -2.03 -8.13
CA PRO A 73 -12.70 -2.18 -8.67
C PRO A 73 -13.04 -1.08 -9.68
N MET A 74 -13.80 -1.45 -10.71
CA MET A 74 -14.28 -0.50 -11.71
C MET A 74 -15.19 0.54 -11.07
N ASN A 75 -15.09 1.79 -11.56
CA ASN A 75 -15.79 2.94 -11.00
C ASN A 75 -15.43 3.24 -9.52
N GLY A 76 -14.46 2.56 -8.93
CA GLY A 76 -14.08 2.75 -7.53
C GLY A 76 -13.16 3.95 -7.31
N SER A 77 -12.85 4.22 -6.04
CA SER A 77 -11.80 5.15 -5.59
C SER A 77 -10.70 4.46 -4.78
N VAL A 78 -10.79 3.14 -4.60
CA VAL A 78 -9.79 2.36 -3.85
C VAL A 78 -8.93 1.54 -4.81
N VAL A 79 -7.63 1.48 -4.50
CA VAL A 79 -6.65 0.58 -5.11
C VAL A 79 -5.87 -0.11 -4.00
N GLU A 80 -5.76 -1.43 -4.09
CA GLU A 80 -4.97 -2.25 -3.18
C GLU A 80 -3.78 -2.85 -3.94
N LEU A 81 -2.57 -2.49 -3.50
CA LEU A 81 -1.32 -2.94 -4.10
C LEU A 81 -0.65 -3.99 -3.19
N PRO A 82 -0.87 -5.29 -3.46
CA PRO A 82 -0.25 -6.36 -2.69
C PRO A 82 1.23 -6.51 -3.01
N LEU A 83 1.99 -6.94 -2.00
CA LEU A 83 3.41 -7.26 -2.09
C LEU A 83 3.85 -8.16 -0.93
N LEU A 84 5.03 -8.78 -1.06
CA LEU A 84 5.69 -9.45 0.06
C LEU A 84 6.66 -8.49 0.75
N ALA A 85 6.64 -8.48 2.09
CA ALA A 85 7.61 -7.69 2.87
C ALA A 85 9.05 -8.15 2.59
N SER A 86 9.25 -9.44 2.27
CA SER A 86 10.56 -10.00 1.90
C SER A 86 11.12 -9.43 0.60
N ASP A 87 10.27 -9.01 -0.35
CA ASP A 87 10.72 -8.45 -1.64
C ASP A 87 11.37 -7.07 -1.46
N LEU A 88 10.94 -6.36 -0.41
CA LEU A 88 11.55 -5.12 0.07
C LEU A 88 12.79 -5.36 0.96
N GLY A 89 13.18 -6.62 1.19
CA GLY A 89 14.23 -6.93 2.15
C GLY A 89 13.84 -6.60 3.60
N LEU A 90 12.56 -6.76 3.96
CA LEU A 90 12.14 -6.66 5.35
C LEU A 90 12.13 -8.03 6.01
N SER A 91 12.55 -8.11 7.27
CA SER A 91 12.52 -9.34 8.05
C SER A 91 12.15 -9.06 9.49
N GLN A 92 11.33 -9.94 10.07
CA GLN A 92 11.05 -9.92 11.51
C GLN A 92 12.33 -10.16 12.33
N ASN A 93 13.33 -10.85 11.79
CA ASN A 93 14.63 -11.04 12.43
C ASN A 93 15.76 -10.66 11.46
N PRO A 94 16.16 -9.37 11.40
CA PRO A 94 17.22 -8.91 10.50
C PRO A 94 18.57 -9.62 10.70
N SER A 95 18.85 -10.09 11.92
CA SER A 95 20.07 -10.87 12.21
C SER A 95 20.04 -12.30 11.64
N ASN A 96 18.85 -12.81 11.30
CA ASN A 96 18.65 -14.11 10.66
C ASN A 96 17.46 -14.10 9.69
N PRO A 97 17.63 -13.55 8.47
CA PRO A 97 16.51 -13.26 7.57
C PRO A 97 15.91 -14.48 6.83
N GLY A 98 16.28 -15.72 7.17
CA GLY A 98 15.79 -16.94 6.50
C GLY A 98 16.46 -17.25 5.14
N PRO A 99 16.09 -18.38 4.48
CA PRO A 99 16.59 -18.76 3.15
C PRO A 99 15.90 -17.96 2.02
N GLY A 100 16.65 -17.61 0.95
CA GLY A 100 16.14 -16.78 -0.17
C GLY A 100 16.61 -15.31 -0.17
N LYS A 101 17.69 -15.01 0.55
CA LYS A 101 18.16 -13.66 0.89
C LYS A 101 18.40 -12.74 -0.34
N ARG A 102 17.53 -11.74 -0.51
CA ARG A 102 17.99 -10.34 -0.62
C ARG A 102 18.05 -9.84 0.83
N GLY A 103 19.24 -9.77 1.41
CA GLY A 103 19.45 -9.78 2.86
C GLY A 103 18.62 -8.73 3.61
N GLY A 104 17.57 -9.17 4.31
CA GLY A 104 16.69 -8.21 4.97
C GLY A 104 17.38 -7.52 6.15
N GLN A 105 17.60 -6.22 6.03
CA GLN A 105 18.37 -5.40 6.99
C GLN A 105 17.49 -4.66 7.99
N SER A 106 16.17 -4.62 7.76
CA SER A 106 15.26 -3.78 8.55
C SER A 106 13.94 -4.48 8.87
N GLN A 107 13.35 -4.08 9.99
CA GLN A 107 11.97 -4.42 10.36
C GLN A 107 10.97 -3.35 9.91
N GLN A 108 11.45 -2.20 9.47
CA GLN A 108 10.63 -1.03 9.14
C GLN A 108 11.11 -0.37 7.85
N PHE A 109 10.27 0.47 7.26
CA PHE A 109 10.61 1.29 6.11
C PHE A 109 9.94 2.65 6.23
N ALA A 110 10.52 3.65 5.55
CA ALA A 110 9.86 4.90 5.26
C ALA A 110 9.22 4.83 3.86
N TYR A 111 8.08 5.51 3.68
CA TYR A 111 7.42 5.57 2.39
C TYR A 111 6.70 6.89 2.14
N ALA A 112 6.53 7.22 0.86
CA ALA A 112 5.64 8.25 0.36
C ALA A 112 4.93 7.74 -0.90
N VAL A 113 3.77 8.33 -1.21
CA VAL A 113 2.97 7.92 -2.36
C VAL A 113 2.82 9.09 -3.33
N ASN A 114 3.01 8.82 -4.61
CA ASN A 114 2.61 9.69 -5.71
C ASN A 114 1.53 9.00 -6.52
N ALA A 115 0.44 9.71 -6.81
CA ALA A 115 -0.60 9.28 -7.73
C ALA A 115 -0.57 10.16 -8.98
N PHE A 116 -0.55 9.53 -10.16
CA PHE A 116 -0.49 10.20 -11.45
C PHE A 116 -1.75 9.90 -12.25
N TRP A 117 -2.38 10.93 -12.79
CA TRP A 117 -3.45 10.80 -13.77
C TRP A 117 -2.84 10.79 -15.19
N LEU A 118 -2.72 9.61 -15.80
CA LEU A 118 -1.94 9.42 -17.02
C LEU A 118 -2.54 10.10 -18.26
N VAL A 119 -3.86 10.37 -18.26
CA VAL A 119 -4.56 10.95 -19.41
C VAL A 119 -4.49 12.47 -19.42
N GLY A 120 -4.52 13.11 -18.25
CA GLY A 120 -4.55 14.58 -18.14
C GLY A 120 -3.42 15.21 -17.33
N GLY A 121 -2.46 14.41 -16.86
CA GLY A 121 -1.19 14.87 -16.30
C GLY A 121 -1.25 15.42 -14.88
N GLY A 122 -2.31 15.13 -14.13
CA GLY A 122 -2.41 15.51 -12.72
C GLY A 122 -1.50 14.66 -11.83
N VAL A 123 -0.98 15.24 -10.76
CA VAL A 123 -0.16 14.54 -9.75
C VAL A 123 -0.64 14.93 -8.35
N ASP A 124 -0.76 13.94 -7.47
CA ASP A 124 -1.00 14.12 -6.03
C ASP A 124 0.05 13.34 -5.23
N SER A 125 0.55 13.91 -4.14
CA SER A 125 1.70 13.38 -3.39
C SER A 125 1.47 13.49 -1.88
N THR A 126 1.82 12.43 -1.15
CA THR A 126 1.80 12.44 0.32
C THR A 126 3.12 12.94 0.90
N SER A 127 3.11 13.32 2.18
CA SER A 127 4.35 13.39 2.95
C SER A 127 4.90 11.97 3.23
N VAL A 128 6.14 11.91 3.73
CA VAL A 128 6.77 10.64 4.15
C VAL A 128 6.17 10.16 5.47
N ALA A 129 5.91 8.86 5.57
CA ALA A 129 5.56 8.14 6.78
C ALA A 129 6.52 6.97 7.03
N THR A 130 6.47 6.37 8.21
CA THR A 130 7.25 5.16 8.54
C THR A 130 6.32 4.05 9.00
N PHE A 131 6.65 2.80 8.67
CA PHE A 131 5.83 1.65 9.01
C PHE A 131 6.68 0.42 9.33
N ASN A 132 6.28 -0.31 10.37
CA ASN A 132 6.84 -1.61 10.73
C ASN A 132 5.73 -2.67 10.60
N PRO A 133 5.75 -3.52 9.56
CA PRO A 133 4.71 -4.52 9.36
C PRO A 133 4.70 -5.65 10.41
N PHE A 134 5.78 -5.81 11.18
CA PHE A 134 5.89 -6.89 12.17
C PHE A 134 5.46 -6.46 13.57
N VAL A 135 5.52 -5.16 13.87
CA VAL A 135 5.11 -4.58 15.15
C VAL A 135 4.46 -3.20 14.89
N PRO A 136 3.27 -3.16 14.25
CA PRO A 136 2.65 -1.90 13.85
C PRO A 136 2.09 -1.13 15.06
N PRO A 137 2.04 0.22 15.00
CA PRO A 137 1.53 1.05 16.08
C PRO A 137 0.00 0.94 16.29
N VAL A 138 -0.71 0.52 15.25
CA VAL A 138 -2.14 0.20 15.26
C VAL A 138 -2.34 -1.17 14.61
N SER A 139 -3.38 -1.92 15.00
CA SER A 139 -3.74 -3.17 14.30
C SER A 139 -4.04 -2.89 12.83
N SER A 140 -3.66 -3.81 11.95
CA SER A 140 -3.92 -3.69 10.51
C SER A 140 -4.02 -5.08 9.89
N GLY A 141 -4.58 -5.14 8.67
CA GLY A 141 -4.74 -6.40 7.94
C GLY A 141 -5.96 -7.23 8.37
N ASP A 142 -6.87 -6.65 9.15
CA ASP A 142 -8.19 -7.24 9.40
C ASP A 142 -9.04 -7.13 8.13
N PHE A 143 -9.72 -8.22 7.75
CA PHE A 143 -10.63 -8.25 6.61
C PHE A 143 -11.87 -9.07 6.96
N ALA A 144 -13.00 -8.73 6.36
CA ALA A 144 -14.23 -9.47 6.50
C ALA A 144 -15.02 -9.47 5.20
N THR A 145 -15.53 -10.64 4.82
CA THR A 145 -16.52 -10.76 3.75
C THR A 145 -17.91 -10.66 4.36
N LEU A 146 -18.72 -9.74 3.85
CA LEU A 146 -20.07 -9.50 4.35
C LEU A 146 -21.12 -9.96 3.32
N PRO A 147 -22.11 -10.78 3.71
CA PRO A 147 -23.29 -10.98 2.89
C PRO A 147 -24.11 -9.68 2.76
N PRO A 148 -24.95 -9.54 1.71
CA PRO A 148 -25.81 -8.36 1.55
C PRO A 148 -26.62 -8.04 2.80
N GLY A 149 -26.58 -6.77 3.24
CA GLY A 149 -27.31 -6.29 4.42
C GLY A 149 -26.75 -6.75 5.78
N SER A 150 -25.60 -7.41 5.81
CA SER A 150 -24.92 -7.82 7.05
C SER A 150 -23.91 -6.77 7.52
N ALA A 151 -23.53 -6.85 8.79
CA ALA A 151 -22.47 -6.07 9.37
C ALA A 151 -21.59 -6.96 10.25
N THR A 152 -20.34 -6.54 10.47
CA THR A 152 -19.42 -7.15 11.42
C THR A 152 -18.73 -6.07 12.25
N ALA A 153 -18.17 -6.45 13.40
CA ALA A 153 -17.32 -5.59 14.19
C ALA A 153 -15.85 -6.01 14.01
N MET A 154 -14.99 -5.04 13.75
CA MET A 154 -13.53 -5.23 13.77
C MET A 154 -12.95 -4.70 15.07
N SER A 155 -12.02 -5.45 15.66
CA SER A 155 -11.36 -5.03 16.91
C SER A 155 -10.09 -4.27 16.59
N LEU A 156 -10.14 -2.94 16.73
CA LEU A 156 -9.00 -2.07 16.49
C LEU A 156 -8.19 -1.89 17.78
N THR A 157 -6.88 -2.09 17.71
CA THR A 157 -5.98 -1.97 18.87
C THR A 157 -4.84 -1.01 18.59
N VAL A 158 -4.36 -0.32 19.64
CA VAL A 158 -3.22 0.61 19.57
C VAL A 158 -2.11 0.10 20.47
N ASP A 159 -0.91 -0.09 19.92
CA ASP A 159 0.30 -0.25 20.71
C ASP A 159 0.81 1.14 21.08
N LYS A 160 0.63 1.51 22.35
CA LYS A 160 0.95 2.85 22.84
C LYS A 160 2.44 3.19 22.76
N ASP A 161 3.32 2.20 22.88
CA ASP A 161 4.75 2.43 22.86
C ASP A 161 5.24 2.59 21.42
N GLN A 162 4.69 1.82 20.48
CA GLN A 162 4.98 2.00 19.06
C GLN A 162 4.33 3.27 18.50
N GLN A 163 3.11 3.61 18.89
CA GLN A 163 2.44 4.85 18.47
C GLN A 163 3.20 6.11 18.88
N LYS A 164 3.98 6.07 19.98
CA LYS A 164 4.88 7.16 20.38
C LYS A 164 6.14 7.24 19.51
N LYS A 165 6.63 6.11 18.99
CA LYS A 165 7.84 6.02 18.16
C LYS A 165 7.54 6.31 16.69
N THR A 166 6.41 5.82 16.21
CA THR A 166 6.01 5.80 14.81
C THR A 166 4.51 6.14 14.75
N PRO A 167 4.12 7.42 14.89
CA PRO A 167 2.72 7.79 15.01
C PRO A 167 1.94 7.49 13.74
N ALA A 168 0.93 6.62 13.83
CA ALA A 168 -0.09 6.47 12.80
C ALA A 168 -1.20 7.51 12.98
N LEU A 169 -1.77 7.99 11.88
CA LEU A 169 -2.94 8.88 11.93
C LEU A 169 -4.21 8.13 12.37
N GLY A 170 -4.30 6.84 12.01
CA GLY A 170 -5.50 6.06 12.22
C GLY A 170 -5.54 4.82 11.35
N TRP A 171 -6.75 4.33 11.12
CA TRP A 171 -7.07 3.28 10.18
C TRP A 171 -7.73 3.89 8.95
N LEU A 172 -7.35 3.39 7.78
CA LEU A 172 -8.13 3.51 6.58
C LEU A 172 -8.90 2.21 6.42
N VAL A 173 -10.21 2.25 6.65
CA VAL A 173 -11.09 1.10 6.42
C VAL A 173 -11.59 1.21 5.00
N VAL A 174 -11.26 0.24 4.15
CA VAL A 174 -11.69 0.22 2.75
C VAL A 174 -12.77 -0.81 2.52
N SER A 175 -13.71 -0.46 1.65
CA SER A 175 -14.85 -1.29 1.27
C SER A 175 -15.01 -1.24 -0.24
N VAL A 176 -14.45 -2.24 -0.91
CA VAL A 176 -14.42 -2.34 -2.38
C VAL A 176 -15.83 -2.45 -2.99
N ASP A 177 -16.79 -2.97 -2.22
CA ASP A 177 -18.18 -3.20 -2.64
C ASP A 177 -19.14 -2.04 -2.30
N ASP A 178 -18.69 -1.03 -1.55
CA ASP A 178 -19.52 0.13 -1.22
C ASP A 178 -19.77 1.03 -2.44
N ALA A 179 -20.72 1.96 -2.28
CA ALA A 179 -21.04 2.92 -3.33
C ALA A 179 -19.77 3.67 -3.79
N ASN A 180 -19.39 3.42 -5.03
CA ASN A 180 -18.26 4.00 -5.74
C ASN A 180 -17.94 5.48 -5.39
N GLY A 181 -16.70 5.74 -4.97
CA GLY A 181 -16.20 7.05 -4.56
C GLY A 181 -15.99 7.16 -3.04
N ALA A 182 -16.21 8.36 -2.48
CA ALA A 182 -15.98 8.65 -1.06
C ALA A 182 -16.51 7.60 -0.06
N PRO A 183 -17.67 6.94 -0.27
CA PRO A 183 -18.15 5.89 0.63
C PRO A 183 -17.32 4.61 0.68
N GLN A 184 -16.38 4.38 -0.24
CA GLN A 184 -15.55 3.18 -0.28
C GLN A 184 -14.38 3.21 0.71
N ALA A 185 -14.20 4.32 1.44
CA ALA A 185 -13.23 4.37 2.51
C ALA A 185 -13.69 5.25 3.67
N GLU A 186 -13.35 4.82 4.88
CA GLU A 186 -13.55 5.57 6.11
C GLU A 186 -12.22 5.75 6.85
N GLU A 187 -11.94 6.99 7.27
CA GLU A 187 -10.79 7.32 8.09
C GLU A 187 -11.19 7.29 9.57
N VAL A 188 -10.67 6.31 10.31
CA VAL A 188 -10.88 6.20 11.75
C VAL A 188 -9.63 6.68 12.46
N GLN A 189 -9.70 7.78 13.20
CA GLN A 189 -8.52 8.35 13.86
C GLN A 189 -8.07 7.53 15.08
N VAL A 190 -6.76 7.50 15.34
CA VAL A 190 -6.24 6.97 16.62
C VAL A 190 -6.81 7.82 17.77
N PRO A 191 -7.40 7.21 18.82
CA PRO A 191 -7.84 7.95 19.99
C PRO A 191 -6.70 8.69 20.66
N ALA A 192 -6.99 9.84 21.29
CA ALA A 192 -5.99 10.54 22.10
C ALA A 192 -5.41 9.60 23.16
N LEU A 193 -4.09 9.40 23.11
CA LEU A 193 -3.41 8.57 24.09
C LEU A 193 -3.34 9.29 25.45
N PRO A 194 -3.60 8.59 26.57
CA PRO A 194 -3.44 9.14 27.91
C PRO A 194 -1.98 9.36 28.29
#